data_AF-S5ZI44-F1
#
_entry.id   AF-S5ZI44-F1
#
_cell.length_a   1.000
_cell.length_b   1.000
_cell.length_c   1.000
_cell.angle_alpha   90.00
_cell.angle_beta   90.00
_cell.angle_gamma   90.00
#
_symmetry.space_group_name_H-M   'P 1'
#
loop_
_entity.id
_entity.type
_entity.pdbx_description
1 polymer ?
#
loop_
_entity_poly.entity_id
_entity_poly.type
_entity_poly.pdbx_seq_one_letter_code
_entity_poly.pdbx_strand_id
1 'polypeptide(L)' 'MQPHEFKINEDGLRAVLPPMEAEIMEYMWKVKVATAGEVYEYLKDKHENLRRSTVSILMNRLCERGLLKRSVDTGRG' A
#
# COMPACT_ATOMS: atom_id res chain seq x y z
N MET A 1 20.58 9.34 3.36
CA MET A 1 19.10 9.37 3.39
C MET A 1 18.69 10.83 3.36
N GLN A 2 17.92 11.26 2.36
CA GLN A 2 17.34 12.61 2.37
C GLN A 2 16.07 12.57 3.24
N PRO A 3 15.87 13.53 4.16
CA PRO A 3 14.64 13.59 4.94
C PRO A 3 13.48 13.84 3.99
N HIS A 4 12.44 13.01 4.06
CA HIS A 4 11.17 13.31 3.41
C HIS A 4 10.60 14.57 4.09
N GLU A 5 10.35 15.63 3.32
CA GLU A 5 9.71 16.84 3.83
C GLU A 5 8.36 16.47 4.46
N PHE A 6 8.29 16.50 5.78
CA PHE A 6 7.07 16.27 6.53
C PHE A 6 6.15 17.49 6.32
N LYS A 7 5.14 17.36 5.46
CA LYS A 7 4.18 18.44 5.21
C LYS A 7 3.14 18.45 6.33
N ILE A 8 3.18 19.48 7.17
CA ILE A 8 2.36 19.66 8.38
C ILE A 8 0.83 19.78 8.09
N ASN A 9 0.40 19.76 6.83
CA ASN A 9 -1.00 19.88 6.40
C ASN A 9 -1.54 18.59 5.74
N GLU A 10 -1.02 17.41 6.08
CA GLU A 10 -1.56 16.15 5.56
C GLU A 10 -2.67 15.62 6.48
N ASP A 11 -3.92 15.71 6.03
CA ASP A 11 -5.07 15.13 6.72
C ASP A 11 -5.16 13.61 6.51
N GLY A 12 -5.68 12.89 7.52
CA GLY A 12 -5.98 11.45 7.42
C GLY A 12 -4.75 10.54 7.46
N LEU A 13 -4.71 9.50 6.62
CA LEU A 13 -3.65 8.48 6.64
C LEU A 13 -2.28 9.02 6.21
N ARG A 14 -2.25 10.09 5.42
CA ARG A 14 -1.00 10.71 4.95
C ARG A 14 -0.20 11.39 6.07
N ALA A 15 -0.87 11.81 7.15
CA ALA A 15 -0.19 12.37 8.33
C ALA A 15 0.71 11.36 9.06
N VAL A 16 0.46 10.05 8.87
CA VAL A 16 1.07 8.96 9.66
C VAL A 16 1.71 7.86 8.80
N LEU A 17 1.51 7.91 7.47
CA LEU A 17 2.06 6.95 6.51
C LEU A 17 2.71 7.68 5.32
N PRO A 18 3.82 7.16 4.78
CA PRO A 18 4.36 7.64 3.51
C PRO A 18 3.29 7.64 2.40
N PRO A 19 3.33 8.57 1.43
CA PRO A 19 2.23 8.81 0.49
C PRO A 19 1.71 7.56 -0.23
N MET A 20 2.60 6.68 -0.73
CA MET A 20 2.19 5.44 -1.39
C MET A 20 1.58 4.42 -0.42
N GLU A 21 2.10 4.32 0.80
CA GLU A 21 1.56 3.43 1.82
C GLU A 21 0.18 3.90 2.30
N ALA A 22 0.00 5.22 2.44
CA ALA A 22 -1.29 5.82 2.74
C ALA A 22 -2.33 5.50 1.66
N GLU A 23 -1.98 5.65 0.38
CA GLU A 23 -2.88 5.37 -0.74
C GLU A 23 -3.24 3.87 -0.84
N ILE A 24 -2.28 2.98 -0.62
CA ILE A 24 -2.53 1.53 -0.50
C ILE A 24 -3.53 1.27 0.64
N MET A 25 -3.32 1.87 1.82
CA MET A 25 -4.21 1.69 2.96
C MET A 25 -5.62 2.25 2.71
N GLU A 26 -5.75 3.40 2.07
CA GLU A 26 -7.04 3.97 1.67
C GLU A 26 -7.81 3.03 0.73
N TYR A 27 -7.12 2.43 -0.24
CA TYR A 27 -7.72 1.43 -1.13
C TYR A 27 -8.12 0.16 -0.38
N MET A 28 -7.20 -0.42 0.40
CA MET A 28 -7.46 -1.61 1.22
C MET A 28 -8.63 -1.40 2.19
N TRP A 29 -8.77 -0.21 2.76
CA TRP A 29 -9.88 0.13 3.65
C TRP A 29 -11.25 0.07 2.96
N LYS A 30 -11.30 0.39 1.66
CA LYS A 30 -12.51 0.34 0.83
C LYS A 30 -12.85 -1.08 0.42
N VAL A 31 -11.88 -1.83 -0.11
CA VAL A 31 -12.11 -3.17 -0.69
C VAL A 31 -12.05 -4.32 0.33
N LYS A 32 -11.51 -4.06 1.53
CA LYS A 32 -11.32 -4.99 2.65
C LYS A 32 -10.30 -6.10 2.41
N VAL A 33 -10.33 -6.74 1.24
CA VAL A 33 -9.41 -7.81 0.84
C VAL A 33 -8.98 -7.54 -0.60
N ALA A 34 -7.68 -7.59 -0.85
CA ALA A 34 -7.13 -7.52 -2.20
C ALA A 34 -5.74 -8.17 -2.22
N THR A 35 -5.36 -8.65 -3.39
CA THR A 35 -4.02 -9.11 -3.72
C THR A 35 -3.12 -7.93 -4.09
N ALA A 36 -1.80 -8.10 -3.98
CA ALA A 36 -0.84 -7.11 -4.46
C ALA A 36 -1.00 -6.81 -5.97
N GLY A 37 -1.55 -7.76 -6.74
CA GLY A 37 -1.89 -7.55 -8.13
C GLY A 37 -3.03 -6.55 -8.31
N GLU A 38 -4.14 -6.72 -7.58
CA GLU A 38 -5.29 -5.82 -7.64
C GLU A 38 -4.96 -4.41 -7.15
N VAL A 39 -4.17 -4.30 -6.08
CA VAL A 39 -3.67 -3.01 -5.60
C VAL A 39 -2.80 -2.33 -6.65
N TYR A 40 -1.94 -3.09 -7.35
CA TYR A 40 -1.16 -2.55 -8.45
C TYR A 40 -2.03 -2.05 -9.61
N GLU A 41 -3.05 -2.82 -10.01
CA GLU A 41 -3.98 -2.39 -11.06
C GLU A 41 -4.72 -1.10 -10.68
N TYR A 42 -5.05 -0.91 -9.40
CA TYR A 42 -5.65 0.32 -8.91
C TYR A 42 -4.70 1.54 -8.96
N LEU A 43 -3.40 1.32 -8.72
CA LEU A 43 -2.41 2.39 -8.60
C LEU A 43 -1.70 2.72 -9.92
N LYS A 44 -1.58 1.77 -10.86
CA LYS A 44 -0.81 1.95 -12.10
C LYS A 44 -1.32 3.13 -12.93
N ASP A 45 -2.63 3.38 -12.92
CA ASP A 45 -3.25 4.46 -13.70
C ASP A 45 -2.95 5.85 -13.12
N LYS A 46 -2.55 5.91 -11.84
CA LYS A 46 -2.21 7.15 -11.13
C LYS A 46 -0.70 7.40 -11.06
N HIS A 47 0.11 6.35 -11.24
CA HIS A 47 1.55 6.39 -11.07
C HIS A 47 2.24 5.70 -12.25
N GLU A 48 2.56 6.48 -13.29
CA GLU A 48 3.07 6.00 -14.60
C GLU A 48 4.32 5.11 -14.50
N ASN A 49 5.14 5.27 -13.46
CA ASN A 49 6.39 4.51 -13.25
C ASN A 49 6.31 3.48 -12.12
N LEU A 50 5.11 3.16 -11.64
CA LEU A 50 4.93 2.18 -10.57
C LEU A 50 5.25 0.77 -11.07
N ARG A 51 6.11 0.07 -10.35
CA ARG A 51 6.38 -1.35 -10.61
C ARG A 51 5.52 -2.20 -9.67
N ARG A 52 5.03 -3.34 -10.19
CA ARG A 52 4.28 -4.31 -9.38
C ARG A 52 5.06 -4.79 -8.15
N SER A 53 6.37 -4.99 -8.29
CA SER A 53 7.24 -5.37 -7.18
C SER A 53 7.26 -4.34 -6.05
N THR A 54 7.20 -3.05 -6.39
CA THR A 54 7.11 -1.96 -5.40
C THR A 54 5.85 -2.11 -4.55
N VAL A 55 4.71 -2.40 -5.16
CA VAL A 55 3.44 -2.62 -4.44
C VAL A 55 3.57 -3.81 -3.48
N SER A 56 4.12 -4.93 -3.94
CA SER A 56 4.36 -6.10 -3.09
C SER A 56 5.27 -5.78 -1.90
N ILE A 57 6.35 -5.03 -2.12
CA ILE A 57 7.28 -4.60 -1.05
C ILE A 57 6.56 -3.73 -0.02
N LEU A 58 5.79 -2.73 -0.47
CA LEU A 58 5.06 -1.82 0.42
C LEU A 58 3.96 -2.56 1.20
N MET A 59 3.21 -3.46 0.57
CA MET A 59 2.21 -4.27 1.27
C MET A 59 2.84 -5.20 2.31
N ASN A 60 4.01 -5.78 2.01
CA ASN A 60 4.75 -6.57 3.00
C ASN A 60 5.19 -5.71 4.18
N ARG A 61 5.70 -4.50 3.96
CA ARG A 61 6.04 -3.56 5.04
C ARG A 61 4.83 -3.19 5.89
N LEU A 62 3.68 -2.95 5.27
CA LEU A 62 2.43 -2.71 5.99
C LEU A 62 2.01 -3.93 6.83
N CYS A 63 2.27 -5.15 6.35
CA CYS A 63 2.07 -6.37 7.14
C CYS A 63 3.05 -6.49 8.31
N GLU A 64 4.34 -6.22 8.09
CA GLU A 64 5.38 -6.23 9.12
C GLU A 64 5.09 -5.22 10.23
N ARG A 65 4.49 -4.08 9.88
CA ARG A 65 4.02 -3.06 10.82
C ARG A 65 2.70 -3.40 11.50
N GLY A 66 2.05 -4.53 11.15
CA GLY A 66 0.75 -4.95 11.69
C GLY A 66 -0.45 -4.15 11.18
N LEU A 67 -0.28 -3.32 10.14
CA LEU A 67 -1.35 -2.51 9.55
C LEU A 67 -2.21 -3.29 8.55
N LEU A 68 -1.61 -4.30 7.91
CA LEU A 68 -2.31 -5.27 7.08
C LEU A 68 -2.09 -6.68 7.61
N LYS A 69 -3.04 -7.56 7.32
CA LYS A 69 -2.91 -9.00 7.56
C LYS A 69 -2.91 -9.72 6.22
N ARG A 70 -1.90 -10.55 5.99
CA ARG A 70 -1.88 -11.44 4.82
C ARG A 70 -2.54 -12.77 5.16
N SER A 71 -3.34 -13.30 4.24
CA SER A 71 -3.84 -14.67 4.26
C SER A 71 -3.27 -15.42 3.07
N VAL A 72 -2.75 -16.61 3.30
CA VAL A 72 -2.41 -17.55 2.23
C VAL A 72 -3.52 -18.58 2.21
N ASP A 73 -4.38 -18.52 1.19
CA ASP A 73 -5.32 -19.60 0.96
C ASP A 73 -4.57 -20.67 0.17
N THR A 74 -4.31 -21.81 0.81
CA THR A 74 -3.76 -22.99 0.12
C THR A 74 -4.86 -23.60 -0.72
N GLY A 75 -5.05 -23.07 -1.93
CA GLY A 75 -5.76 -23.77 -2.98
C GLY A 75 -5.08 -25.11 -3.22
N ARG A 76 -5.78 -26.21 -2.93
CA ARG A 76 -5.37 -27.56 -3.31
C ARG A 76 -5.24 -27.59 -4.84
N GLY A 77 -4.01 -27.73 -5.32
CA GLY A 77 -3.75 -28.30 -6.65
C GLY A 77 -4.11 -29.77 -6.68
#